data_AF-A0A444J819-F1
#
_entry.id   AF-A0A444J819-F1
#
_cell.length_a   1.000
_cell.length_b   1.000
_cell.length_c   1.000
_cell.angle_alpha   90.00
_cell.angle_beta   90.00
_cell.angle_gamma   90.00
#
_symmetry.space_group_name_H-M   'P 1'
#
loop_
_entity.id
_entity.type
_entity.pdbx_description
1 polymer ?
#
loop_
_entity_poly.entity_id
_entity_poly.type
_entity_poly.pdbx_seq_one_letter_code
_entity_poly.pdbx_strand_id
1 'polypeptide(L)' 'MSEEQFADLFQEKTGSSKIQPGDKIDAVIAAINGENIFLDLGGKSEGILGASELRDEHDELTV' A
#
# COMPACT_ATOMS: atom_id res chain seq x y z
N MET A 1 2.51 24.95 -23.69
CA MET A 1 2.58 24.01 -22.55
C MET A 1 3.76 24.48 -21.73
N SER A 2 3.49 25.14 -20.61
CA SER A 2 4.53 25.75 -19.76
C SER A 2 5.15 24.70 -18.85
N GLU A 3 6.41 24.89 -18.48
CA GLU A 3 7.17 24.00 -17.58
C GLU A 3 6.47 23.83 -16.21
N GLU A 4 5.74 24.86 -15.76
CA GLU A 4 4.90 24.83 -14.56
C GLU A 4 3.82 23.74 -14.63
N GLN A 5 3.17 23.55 -15.78
CA GLN A 5 2.14 22.51 -15.95
C GLN A 5 2.71 21.09 -15.87
N PHE A 6 3.96 20.90 -16.28
CA PHE A 6 4.65 19.61 -16.14
C PHE A 6 5.09 19.38 -14.69
N ALA A 7 5.59 20.41 -14.02
CA ALA A 7 6.01 20.34 -12.63
C ALA A 7 4.84 19.98 -11.70
N ASP A 8 3.68 20.62 -11.84
CA ASP A 8 2.49 20.34 -11.03
C ASP A 8 1.99 18.90 -11.20
N LEU A 9 1.85 18.43 -12.46
CA LEU A 9 1.41 17.06 -12.75
C LEU A 9 2.44 16.01 -12.28
N PHE A 10 3.73 16.32 -12.37
CA PHE A 10 4.78 15.43 -11.88
C PHE A 10 4.76 15.36 -10.35
N GLN A 11 4.55 16.48 -9.67
CA GLN A 11 4.52 16.56 -8.21
C GLN A 11 3.29 15.86 -7.63
N GLU A 12 2.14 15.94 -8.30
CA GLU A 12 0.93 15.19 -7.95
C GLU A 12 1.14 13.66 -8.07
N LYS A 13 1.94 13.22 -9.06
CA LYS A 13 2.32 11.81 -9.28
C LYS A 13 3.45 11.31 -8.40
N THR A 14 4.35 12.18 -7.94
CA THR A 14 5.52 11.82 -7.10
C THR A 14 5.31 12.09 -5.61
N GLY A 15 4.14 12.61 -5.23
CA GLY A 15 3.70 12.63 -3.84
C GLY A 15 3.57 11.20 -3.34
N SER A 16 4.66 10.67 -2.77
CA SER A 16 4.60 9.53 -1.87
C SER A 16 3.67 9.95 -0.73
N SER A 17 2.43 9.46 -0.75
CA SER A 17 1.48 9.64 0.35
C SER A 17 2.22 9.29 1.64
N LYS A 18 2.44 10.30 2.48
CA LYS A 18 3.10 10.09 3.77
C LYS A 18 2.11 9.37 4.66
N ILE A 19 2.20 8.06 4.70
CA ILE A 19 1.40 7.21 5.57
C ILE A 19 1.80 7.51 7.01
N GLN A 20 0.85 7.92 7.84
CA GLN A 20 1.07 8.15 9.26
C GLN A 20 0.52 6.97 10.08
N PRO A 21 1.11 6.66 11.24
CA PRO A 21 0.54 5.66 12.14
C PRO A 21 -0.90 6.03 12.53
N GLY A 22 -1.85 5.14 12.28
CA GLY A 22 -3.27 5.35 12.54
C GLY A 22 -4.10 5.72 11.30
N ASP A 23 -3.45 6.02 10.17
CA ASP A 23 -4.17 6.18 8.90
C ASP A 23 -4.71 4.83 8.42
N LYS A 24 -5.97 4.83 7.97
CA LYS A 24 -6.54 3.72 7.21
C LYS A 24 -6.26 3.97 5.74
N ILE A 25 -5.60 3.01 5.09
CA ILE A 25 -5.24 3.08 3.69
C ILE A 25 -5.79 1.86 2.97
N ASP A 26 -6.21 2.07 1.72
CA ASP A 26 -6.51 0.98 0.79
C ASP A 26 -5.20 0.57 0.11
N ALA A 27 -4.86 -0.72 0.22
CA ALA A 27 -3.65 -1.29 -0.32
C ALA A 27 -3.96 -2.54 -1.14
N VAL A 28 -3.11 -2.83 -2.12
CA VAL A 28 -3.26 -4.02 -2.97
C VAL A 28 -2.31 -5.10 -2.47
N ILE A 29 -2.78 -6.35 -2.39
CA ILE A 29 -1.91 -7.47 -2.05
C ILE A 29 -0.99 -7.74 -3.24
N ALA A 30 0.30 -7.50 -3.06
CA ALA A 30 1.32 -7.74 -4.06
C ALA A 30 1.75 -9.22 -4.08
N ALA A 31 1.91 -9.82 -2.89
CA ALA A 31 2.29 -11.22 -2.75
C ALA A 31 1.90 -11.79 -1.37
N ILE A 32 1.68 -13.11 -1.31
CA ILE A 32 1.46 -13.86 -0.07
C ILE A 32 2.51 -14.97 0.01
N ASN A 33 3.36 -14.91 1.02
CA ASN A 33 4.42 -15.88 1.29
C ASN A 33 4.20 -16.54 2.65
N GLY A 34 3.43 -17.63 2.68
CA GLY A 34 3.15 -18.40 3.90
C GLY A 34 2.51 -17.55 4.98
N GLU A 35 3.33 -17.08 5.92
CA GLU A 35 2.91 -16.24 7.05
C GLU A 35 3.04 -14.73 6.80
N ASN A 36 3.65 -14.29 5.70
CA ASN A 36 3.85 -12.87 5.39
C ASN A 36 3.07 -12.46 4.14
N ILE A 37 2.37 -11.33 4.23
CA ILE A 37 1.61 -10.71 3.16
C ILE A 37 2.27 -9.37 2.84
N PHE A 38 2.62 -9.20 1.58
CA PHE A 38 3.20 -7.97 1.05
C PHE A 38 2.09 -7.12 0.45
N LEU A 39 1.97 -5.90 0.97
CA LEU A 39 0.98 -4.92 0.57
C LEU A 39 1.67 -3.80 -0.21
N ASP A 40 1.21 -3.55 -1.43
CA ASP A 40 1.57 -2.36 -2.17
C ASP A 40 0.74 -1.18 -1.67
N LEU A 41 1.41 -0.22 -1.05
CA LEU A 41 0.82 0.98 -0.47
C LEU A 41 0.81 2.16 -1.46
N GLY A 42 1.15 1.93 -2.73
CA GLY A 42 1.21 2.97 -3.77
C GLY A 42 2.41 3.91 -3.63
N GLY A 43 3.43 3.50 -2.87
CA GLY A 43 4.63 4.28 -2.58
C GLY A 43 5.92 3.52 -2.92
N LYS A 44 7.07 4.02 -2.42
CA LYS A 44 8.36 3.30 -2.51
C LYS A 44 8.53 2.23 -1.42
N SER A 45 7.56 2.13 -0.52
CA SER A 45 7.62 1.28 0.66
C SER A 45 6.51 0.25 0.58
N GLU A 46 6.87 -1.01 0.78
CA GLU A 46 5.94 -2.12 0.87
C GLU A 46 5.49 -2.27 2.33
N GLY A 47 4.21 -2.53 2.53
CA GLY A 47 3.69 -2.98 3.81
C GLY A 47 3.93 -4.47 3.98
N ILE A 48 4.32 -4.89 5.18
CA ILE A 48 4.38 -6.30 5.56
C ILE A 48 3.34 -6.53 6.63
N LEU A 49 2.44 -7.49 6.39
CA LEU A 49 1.40 -7.91 7.31
C LEU A 49 1.52 -9.41 7.56
N GLY A 50 1.26 -9.85 8.79
CA GLY A 50 1.17 -11.28 9.08
C GLY A 50 -0.12 -11.86 8.48
N ALA A 51 -0.05 -13.03 7.86
CA ALA A 51 -1.21 -13.73 7.32
C ALA A 51 -2.26 -14.02 8.40
N SER A 52 -1.82 -14.21 9.65
CA SER A 52 -2.69 -14.36 10.82
C SER A 52 -3.63 -13.18 11.07
N GLU A 53 -3.29 -11.97 10.62
CA GLU A 53 -4.14 -10.78 10.77
C GLU A 53 -5.28 -10.74 9.74
N LEU A 54 -5.18 -11.50 8.64
CA LEU A 54 -6.19 -11.60 7.58
C LEU A 54 -6.89 -12.96 7.55
N ARG A 55 -6.60 -13.82 8.52
CA ARG A 55 -7.28 -15.10 8.72
C ARG A 55 -8.51 -14.89 9.58
N ASP A 56 -9.61 -15.50 9.17
CA ASP A 56 -10.84 -15.50 9.94
C ASP A 56 -10.80 -16.56 11.08
N GLU A 57 -11.91 -16.74 11.79
CA GLU A 57 -12.04 -17.73 12.87
C GLU A 57 -11.89 -19.19 12.39
N HIS A 58 -11.93 -19.43 11.08
CA HIS A 58 -11.78 -20.73 10.43
C HIS A 58 -10.39 -20.93 9.80
N ASP A 59 -9.47 -20.00 10.04
CA ASP A 59 -8.11 -20.00 9.45
C ASP A 59 -8.14 -19.76 7.92
N GLU A 60 -9.26 -19.28 7.37
CA GLU A 60 -9.42 -18.96 5.95
C GLU A 60 -9.02 -17.51 5.69
N LEU A 61 -8.20 -17.31 4.66
CA LEU A 61 -7.74 -15.99 4.22
C LEU A 61 -8.90 -15.26 3.55
N THR A 62 -9.44 -14.24 4.22
CA THR A 62 -10.52 -13.41 3.69
C THR A 62 -9.93 -12.12 3.15
N VAL A 63 -9.86 -11.99 1.82
CA VAL A 63 -9.31 -10.82 1.08
C VAL A 63 -10.33 -10.20 0.16
#